data_AF-A0A7C5QAH5-F1
#
_entry.id   AF-A0A7C5QAH5-F1
#
_cell.length_a   1.000
_cell.length_b   1.000
_cell.length_c   1.000
_cell.angle_alpha   90.00
_cell.angle_beta   90.00
_cell.angle_gamma   90.00
#
_symmetry.space_group_name_H-M   'P 1'
#
loop_
_entity.id
_entity.type
_entity.pdbx_description
1 polymer ?
#
loop_
_entity_poly.entity_id
_entity_poly.type
_entity_poly.pdbx_seq_one_letter_code
_entity_poly.pdbx_strand_id
1 'polypeptide(L)'
;MGRGEAMKKYMFIFLLTTIFFLSACGVGMLPSKDPWYAKHYFIMQDFEREAYKSLTPQGRLDFQKLFWEARQPVAKEQFDTRIAFIERVYKTENHTQPWNTDRARVYLLNGPPASIDYRQNNDWMTKAIMNSGQTGSRDVSDRSNEDIQANIAEVWVYPYEKYFVYYIFTFSPPSSWKLNPSTFQNNQYLQALENLNKDLTFGIVDLEDYKAKLEALPHKK
;
A
#
# COMPACT_ATOMS: atom_id res chain seq x y z
N MET A 1 38.60 -13.88 -44.77
CA MET A 1 38.50 -12.79 -43.76
C MET A 1 37.14 -12.10 -43.90
N GLY A 2 36.39 -11.91 -42.81
CA GLY A 2 35.29 -10.94 -42.79
C GLY A 2 33.84 -11.43 -42.85
N ARG A 3 33.44 -12.45 -42.08
CA ARG A 3 31.99 -12.69 -41.84
C ARG A 3 31.60 -13.30 -40.48
N GLY A 4 32.58 -13.59 -39.60
CA GLY A 4 32.34 -14.21 -38.29
C GLY A 4 32.39 -13.27 -37.07
N GLU A 5 32.90 -12.04 -37.22
CA GLU A 5 33.09 -11.13 -36.08
C GLU A 5 31.97 -10.11 -35.86
N ALA A 6 31.10 -9.89 -36.86
CA ALA A 6 30.01 -8.92 -36.74
C ALA A 6 28.86 -9.44 -35.85
N MET A 7 28.54 -10.74 -35.87
CA MET A 7 27.43 -11.29 -35.08
C MET A 7 27.71 -11.33 -33.56
N LYS A 8 28.98 -11.40 -33.14
CA LYS A 8 29.33 -11.41 -31.71
C LYS A 8 29.22 -10.02 -31.06
N LYS A 9 29.40 -8.94 -31.81
CA LYS A 9 29.24 -7.56 -31.28
C LYS A 9 27.78 -7.17 -31.09
N TYR A 10 26.86 -7.63 -31.95
CA TYR A 10 25.43 -7.36 -31.78
C TYR A 10 24.76 -8.30 -30.76
N MET A 11 25.29 -9.51 -30.57
CA MET A 11 24.83 -10.42 -29.51
C MET A 11 25.32 -10.02 -28.10
N PHE A 12 26.35 -9.18 -28.00
CA PHE A 12 26.82 -8.59 -26.73
C PHE A 12 26.17 -7.24 -26.40
N ILE A 13 25.52 -6.60 -27.38
CA ILE A 13 24.85 -5.29 -27.19
C ILE A 13 23.33 -5.47 -26.96
N PHE A 14 22.77 -6.64 -27.23
CA PHE A 14 21.38 -6.99 -26.93
C PHE A 14 21.16 -7.72 -25.60
N LEU A 15 22.20 -7.81 -24.75
CA LEU A 15 22.14 -8.45 -23.42
C LEU A 15 22.16 -7.44 -22.27
N LEU A 16 21.81 -6.16 -22.52
CA LEU A 16 21.91 -5.11 -21.50
C LEU A 16 20.64 -4.27 -21.28
N THR A 17 19.50 -4.66 -21.85
CA THR A 17 18.26 -3.86 -21.76
C THR A 17 17.00 -4.71 -21.66
N THR A 18 16.96 -5.58 -20.66
CA THR A 18 15.68 -6.11 -20.15
C THR A 18 15.88 -6.61 -18.73
N ILE A 19 15.39 -5.86 -17.75
CA ILE A 19 14.30 -6.25 -16.84
C ILE A 19 14.19 -5.16 -15.76
N PHE A 20 13.18 -4.33 -15.96
CA PHE A 20 12.24 -3.80 -14.99
C PHE A 20 12.69 -3.69 -13.53
N PHE A 21 12.76 -2.42 -13.09
CA PHE A 21 12.42 -1.93 -11.76
C PHE A 21 11.69 -2.94 -10.85
N LEU A 22 12.46 -3.66 -10.04
CA LEU A 22 11.95 -4.20 -8.79
C LEU A 22 11.92 -3.06 -7.78
N SER A 23 10.88 -2.22 -7.84
CA SER A 23 10.46 -1.41 -6.70
C SER A 23 9.83 -2.33 -5.66
N ALA A 24 10.64 -3.19 -5.06
CA ALA A 24 10.32 -3.93 -3.86
C ALA A 24 10.58 -3.00 -2.66
N CYS A 25 9.59 -2.17 -2.33
CA CYS A 25 9.51 -1.55 -1.00
C CYS A 25 8.21 -1.99 -0.32
N GLY A 26 8.04 -3.31 -0.17
CA GLY A 26 7.21 -3.88 0.89
C GLY A 26 8.14 -4.41 1.97
N VAL A 27 8.25 -3.69 3.09
CA VAL A 27 8.38 -4.17 4.50
C VAL A 27 8.68 -2.96 5.39
N GLY A 28 7.68 -2.50 6.16
CA GLY A 28 7.88 -2.21 7.59
C GLY A 28 8.65 -0.98 8.09
N MET A 29 8.79 0.13 7.35
CA MET A 29 9.21 1.39 7.99
C MET A 29 8.39 2.56 7.45
N LEU A 30 7.71 3.29 8.34
CA LEU A 30 7.19 4.61 7.97
C LEU A 30 8.36 5.44 7.43
N PRO A 31 8.24 6.06 6.25
CA PRO A 31 9.38 6.68 5.60
C PRO A 31 9.86 7.98 6.28
N SER A 32 9.21 8.43 7.36
CA SER A 32 9.62 9.64 8.11
C SER A 32 9.14 9.62 9.56
N LYS A 33 9.91 10.28 10.44
CA LYS A 33 9.47 10.66 11.81
C LYS A 33 8.42 11.78 11.81
N ASP A 34 8.20 12.40 10.66
CA ASP A 34 7.19 13.43 10.47
C ASP A 34 5.77 12.82 10.46
N PRO A 35 4.94 13.11 11.48
CA PRO A 35 3.61 12.51 11.60
C PRO A 35 2.67 12.90 10.46
N TRP A 36 2.82 14.12 9.94
CA TRP A 36 1.99 14.59 8.83
C TRP A 36 2.31 13.78 7.58
N TYR A 37 3.59 13.67 7.22
CA TYR A 37 4.01 12.88 6.08
C TYR A 37 3.59 11.42 6.22
N ALA A 38 3.80 10.81 7.39
CA ALA A 38 3.39 9.43 7.65
C ALA A 38 1.88 9.20 7.45
N LYS A 39 1.04 10.18 7.79
CA LYS A 39 -0.41 10.11 7.63
C LYS A 39 -0.86 10.31 6.18
N HIS A 40 -0.14 11.11 5.40
CA HIS A 40 -0.52 11.49 4.03
C HIS A 40 0.22 10.72 2.93
N TYR A 41 1.29 9.99 3.27
CA TYR A 41 2.16 9.27 2.33
C TYR A 41 1.42 8.44 1.27
N PHE A 42 0.35 7.75 1.66
CA PHE A 42 -0.37 6.81 0.79
C PHE A 42 -1.20 7.49 -0.30
N ILE A 43 -1.54 8.76 -0.12
CA ILE A 43 -2.29 9.57 -1.09
C ILE A 43 -1.38 10.51 -1.89
N MET A 44 -0.07 10.50 -1.62
CA MET A 44 0.91 11.27 -2.38
C MET A 44 1.28 10.57 -3.68
N GLN A 45 1.44 11.36 -4.73
CA GLN A 45 2.09 11.00 -5.97
C GLN A 45 3.60 10.85 -5.76
N ASP A 46 4.26 10.10 -6.64
CA ASP A 46 5.68 9.74 -6.46
C ASP A 46 6.59 10.98 -6.39
N PHE A 47 6.36 11.97 -7.25
CA PHE A 47 7.14 13.21 -7.26
C PHE A 47 6.92 14.05 -5.99
N GLU A 48 5.72 14.03 -5.39
CA GLU A 48 5.43 14.72 -4.13
C GLU A 48 6.25 14.14 -2.98
N ARG A 49 6.42 12.81 -2.96
CA ARG A 49 7.20 12.11 -1.93
C ARG A 49 8.69 12.42 -2.04
N GLU A 50 9.21 12.48 -3.26
CA GLU A 50 10.61 12.86 -3.49
C GLU A 50 10.84 14.34 -3.15
N ALA A 51 9.96 15.25 -3.56
CA ALA A 51 10.02 16.65 -3.18
C ALA A 51 9.98 16.82 -1.65
N TYR A 52 9.05 16.18 -0.94
CA TYR A 52 8.94 16.34 0.52
C TYR A 52 10.23 16.00 1.29
N LYS A 53 10.99 15.02 0.82
CA LYS A 53 12.24 14.58 1.46
C LYS A 53 13.33 15.64 1.37
N SER A 54 13.38 16.39 0.27
CA SER A 54 14.39 17.42 0.01
C SER A 54 14.04 18.78 0.66
N LEU A 55 12.82 18.98 1.15
CA LEU A 55 12.40 20.23 1.80
C LEU A 55 12.99 20.45 3.20
N THR A 56 13.27 21.72 3.53
CA THR A 56 13.56 22.19 4.90
C THR A 56 12.32 22.06 5.81
N PRO A 57 12.46 22.22 7.15
CA PRO A 57 11.29 22.25 8.04
C PRO A 57 10.24 23.30 7.64
N GLN A 58 10.67 24.50 7.23
CA GLN A 58 9.75 25.54 6.75
C GLN A 58 9.10 25.12 5.42
N GLY A 59 9.89 24.63 4.47
CA GLY A 59 9.37 24.15 3.19
C GLY A 59 8.33 23.03 3.35
N ARG A 60 8.48 22.16 4.37
CA ARG A 60 7.45 21.16 4.68
C ARG A 60 6.14 21.78 5.13
N LEU A 61 6.15 22.82 5.97
CA LEU A 61 4.91 23.50 6.37
C LEU A 61 4.19 24.13 5.17
N ASP A 62 4.96 24.71 4.26
CA ASP A 62 4.42 25.32 3.04
C ASP A 62 3.90 24.25 2.06
N PHE A 63 4.61 23.11 1.96
CA PHE A 63 4.14 21.93 1.22
C PHE A 63 2.78 21.45 1.73
N GLN A 64 2.57 21.38 3.05
CA GLN A 64 1.30 20.88 3.61
C GLN A 64 0.09 21.71 3.19
N LYS A 65 0.27 23.03 3.07
CA LYS A 65 -0.77 23.93 2.56
C LYS A 65 -0.99 23.70 1.07
N LEU A 66 0.10 23.74 0.31
CA LEU A 66 0.08 23.61 -1.14
C LEU A 66 -0.48 22.25 -1.60
N PHE A 67 -0.18 21.18 -0.86
CA PHE A 67 -0.68 19.83 -1.11
C PHE A 67 -2.21 19.79 -1.20
N TRP A 68 -2.90 20.53 -0.32
CA TRP A 68 -4.36 20.59 -0.33
C TRP A 68 -4.90 21.64 -1.30
N GLU A 69 -4.21 22.77 -1.48
CA GLU A 69 -4.60 23.81 -2.44
C GLU A 69 -4.57 23.32 -3.90
N ALA A 70 -3.64 22.42 -4.22
CA ALA A 70 -3.49 21.88 -5.57
C ALA A 70 -4.54 20.81 -5.92
N ARG A 71 -5.37 20.38 -4.97
CA ARG A 71 -6.36 19.32 -5.13
C ARG A 71 -7.77 19.88 -5.15
N GLN A 72 -8.72 19.08 -5.64
CA GLN A 72 -10.13 19.42 -5.53
C GLN A 72 -10.57 19.52 -4.06
N PRO A 73 -11.47 20.43 -3.68
CA PRO A 73 -11.92 20.58 -2.27
C PRO A 73 -12.44 19.27 -1.65
N VAL A 74 -13.12 18.45 -2.45
CA VAL A 74 -13.67 17.14 -2.04
C VAL A 74 -12.57 16.15 -1.60
N ALA A 75 -11.34 16.29 -2.12
CA ALA A 75 -10.23 15.40 -1.77
C ALA A 75 -9.90 15.47 -0.27
N LYS A 76 -9.90 16.69 0.28
CA LYS A 76 -9.62 16.91 1.71
C LYS A 76 -10.75 16.38 2.58
N GLU A 77 -12.01 16.62 2.20
CA GLU A 77 -13.17 16.10 2.91
C GLU A 77 -13.18 14.56 2.94
N GLN A 78 -12.88 13.92 1.81
CA GLN A 78 -12.77 12.46 1.71
C GLN A 78 -11.63 11.93 2.59
N PHE A 79 -10.48 12.59 2.58
CA PHE A 79 -9.36 12.23 3.45
C PHE A 79 -9.74 12.31 4.92
N ASP A 80 -10.27 13.46 5.37
CA ASP A 80 -10.65 13.68 6.76
C ASP A 80 -11.71 12.65 7.22
N THR A 81 -12.72 12.40 6.37
CA THR A 81 -13.75 11.38 6.62
C THR A 81 -13.15 9.98 6.78
N ARG A 82 -12.24 9.58 5.88
CA ARG A 82 -11.59 8.26 5.94
C ARG A 82 -10.67 8.14 7.15
N ILE A 83 -9.93 9.20 7.50
CA ILE A 83 -9.08 9.24 8.70
C ILE A 83 -9.93 9.09 9.96
N ALA A 84 -11.06 9.78 10.07
CA ALA A 84 -11.96 9.65 11.23
C ALA A 84 -12.49 8.21 11.40
N PHE A 85 -12.85 7.55 10.29
CA PHE A 85 -13.21 6.14 10.30
C PHE A 85 -12.03 5.26 10.78
N ILE A 86 -10.86 5.47 10.20
CA ILE A 86 -9.63 4.72 10.50
C ILE A 86 -9.24 4.84 11.97
N GLU A 87 -9.24 6.05 12.52
CA GLU A 87 -8.89 6.31 13.93
C GLU A 87 -9.88 5.67 14.90
N ARG A 88 -11.15 5.52 14.49
CA ARG A 88 -12.16 4.81 15.27
C ARG A 88 -12.01 3.29 15.19
N VAL A 89 -11.80 2.75 14.00
CA VAL A 89 -11.90 1.31 13.70
C VAL A 89 -10.58 0.56 13.91
N TYR A 90 -9.45 1.16 13.55
CA TYR A 90 -8.15 0.46 13.53
C TYR A 90 -7.24 0.78 14.72
N LYS A 91 -7.73 1.55 15.71
CA LYS A 91 -6.97 1.90 16.92
C LYS A 91 -6.49 0.70 17.73
N THR A 92 -7.17 -0.44 17.67
CA THR A 92 -6.78 -1.66 18.41
C THR A 92 -5.65 -2.41 17.72
N GLU A 93 -5.48 -2.23 16.41
CA GLU A 93 -4.35 -2.80 15.67
C GLU A 93 -3.08 -1.95 15.83
N ASN A 94 -3.25 -0.63 15.87
CA ASN A 94 -2.17 0.33 16.11
C ASN A 94 -2.70 1.58 16.81
N HIS A 95 -2.53 1.67 18.14
CA HIS A 95 -3.08 2.76 18.93
C HIS A 95 -2.40 4.10 18.67
N THR A 96 -1.09 4.11 18.43
CA THR A 96 -0.34 5.37 18.25
C THR A 96 -0.53 5.95 16.85
N GLN A 97 -0.72 5.09 15.85
CA GLN A 97 -0.92 5.48 14.45
C GLN A 97 -1.95 4.56 13.78
N PRO A 98 -3.25 4.74 14.05
CA PRO A 98 -4.30 3.87 13.48
C PRO A 98 -4.33 3.84 11.95
N TRP A 99 -3.87 4.91 11.30
CA TRP A 99 -3.71 5.00 9.84
C TRP A 99 -2.56 4.16 9.28
N ASN A 100 -1.68 3.66 10.15
CA ASN A 100 -0.49 2.90 9.78
C ASN A 100 -0.68 1.39 10.00
N THR A 101 -1.83 0.88 9.54
CA THR A 101 -2.14 -0.56 9.44
C THR A 101 -2.39 -0.90 7.98
N ASP A 102 -2.27 -2.17 7.61
CA ASP A 102 -2.45 -2.54 6.20
C ASP A 102 -3.90 -2.29 5.74
N ARG A 103 -4.89 -2.60 6.58
CA ARG A 103 -6.30 -2.29 6.31
C ARG A 103 -6.56 -0.79 6.20
N ALA A 104 -5.97 0.01 7.11
CA ALA A 104 -6.14 1.45 7.09
C ALA A 104 -5.56 2.08 5.82
N ARG A 105 -4.41 1.60 5.34
CA ARG A 105 -3.77 2.11 4.10
C ARG A 105 -4.65 1.86 2.88
N VAL A 106 -5.19 0.64 2.76
CA VAL A 106 -6.11 0.26 1.68
C VAL A 106 -7.39 1.09 1.75
N TYR A 107 -7.97 1.23 2.95
CA TYR A 107 -9.19 2.02 3.15
C TYR A 107 -8.98 3.52 2.87
N LEU A 108 -7.84 4.08 3.28
CA LEU A 108 -7.52 5.49 3.06
C LEU A 108 -7.47 5.81 1.56
N LEU A 109 -6.85 4.92 0.78
CA LEU A 109 -6.71 5.10 -0.66
C LEU A 109 -8.01 4.80 -1.42
N ASN A 110 -8.63 3.64 -1.16
CA ASN A 110 -9.73 3.13 -1.98
C ASN A 110 -11.13 3.42 -1.42
N GLY A 111 -11.23 3.91 -0.18
CA GLY A 111 -12.51 4.09 0.51
C GLY A 111 -13.09 2.75 1.00
N PRO A 112 -14.42 2.68 1.25
CA PRO A 112 -15.05 1.43 1.67
C PRO A 112 -15.08 0.40 0.52
N PRO A 113 -14.82 -0.89 0.80
CA PRO A 113 -14.99 -1.95 -0.20
C PRO A 113 -16.46 -2.17 -0.52
N ALA A 114 -16.74 -2.72 -1.70
CA ALA A 114 -18.09 -3.12 -2.09
C ALA A 114 -18.60 -4.33 -1.29
N SER A 115 -17.70 -5.24 -0.92
CA SER A 115 -17.99 -6.32 0.01
C SER A 115 -16.76 -6.73 0.83
N ILE A 116 -17.02 -7.36 1.98
CA ILE A 116 -16.02 -7.97 2.85
C ILE A 116 -16.44 -9.43 3.04
N ASP A 117 -15.63 -10.36 2.53
CA ASP A 117 -15.84 -11.79 2.68
C ASP A 117 -14.87 -12.37 3.72
N TYR A 118 -15.31 -13.38 4.47
CA TYR A 118 -14.45 -14.13 5.40
C TYR A 118 -14.25 -15.55 4.87
N ARG A 119 -12.99 -15.95 4.68
CA ARG A 119 -12.62 -17.27 4.14
C ARG A 119 -11.74 -18.02 5.13
N GLN A 120 -11.84 -19.35 5.17
CA GLN A 120 -10.85 -20.15 5.89
C GLN A 120 -9.48 -20.01 5.23
N ASN A 121 -8.49 -19.58 6.01
CA ASN A 121 -7.13 -19.40 5.56
C ASN A 121 -6.41 -20.75 5.56
N ASN A 122 -6.50 -21.55 4.50
CA ASN A 122 -5.92 -22.91 4.49
C ASN A 122 -4.37 -22.93 4.49
N ASP A 123 -3.68 -21.81 4.26
CA ASP A 123 -2.21 -21.71 4.23
C ASP A 123 -1.56 -21.92 5.61
N TRP A 124 -2.28 -21.68 6.72
CA TRP A 124 -1.74 -21.88 8.06
C TRP A 124 -1.54 -23.35 8.42
N MET A 125 -2.41 -24.24 7.91
CA MET A 125 -2.41 -25.66 8.29
C MET A 125 -1.13 -26.32 7.79
N THR A 126 -0.62 -25.89 6.63
CA THR A 126 0.64 -26.37 6.08
C THR A 126 1.86 -25.88 6.90
N LYS A 127 1.83 -24.66 7.45
CA LYS A 127 2.94 -24.14 8.28
C LYS A 127 2.94 -24.68 9.71
N ALA A 128 1.76 -24.91 10.31
CA ALA A 128 1.65 -25.52 11.63
C ALA A 128 2.11 -27.00 11.61
N ILE A 129 1.74 -27.75 10.56
CA ILE A 129 2.13 -29.16 10.40
C ILE A 129 3.64 -29.32 10.14
N MET A 130 4.28 -28.37 9.44
CA MET A 130 5.72 -28.45 9.16
C MET A 130 6.63 -28.16 10.38
N ASN A 131 6.14 -27.42 11.39
CA ASN A 131 6.90 -27.13 12.60
C ASN A 131 6.63 -28.11 13.76
N SER A 132 5.57 -28.92 13.69
CA SER A 132 5.27 -29.95 14.68
C SER A 132 5.70 -31.32 14.19
N GLY A 133 6.99 -31.63 14.32
CA GLY A 133 7.52 -32.99 14.21
C GLY A 133 7.08 -33.89 15.38
N GLN A 134 5.78 -34.00 15.64
CA GLN A 134 5.22 -34.93 16.62
C GLN A 134 3.83 -35.40 16.19
N THR A 135 3.81 -36.66 15.74
CA THR A 135 2.64 -37.54 15.65
C THR A 135 1.80 -37.46 16.92
N GLY A 136 0.53 -37.08 16.77
CA GLY A 136 -0.47 -37.18 17.82
C GLY A 136 -1.79 -36.54 17.39
N SER A 137 -2.75 -37.38 17.01
CA SER A 137 -4.16 -37.01 16.87
C SER A 137 -4.61 -36.29 18.14
N ARG A 138 -4.94 -34.99 18.05
CA ARG A 138 -5.52 -34.22 19.14
C ARG A 138 -6.80 -33.54 18.68
N ASP A 139 -7.81 -33.72 19.51
CA ASP A 139 -9.20 -33.30 19.37
C ASP A 139 -9.37 -31.86 18.88
N VAL A 140 -10.28 -31.70 17.92
CA VAL A 140 -10.62 -30.44 17.25
C VAL A 140 -11.65 -29.62 18.07
N SER A 141 -11.75 -29.82 19.39
CA SER A 141 -12.89 -29.32 20.19
C SER A 141 -12.62 -28.13 21.10
N ASP A 142 -11.40 -27.58 21.15
CA ASP A 142 -11.10 -26.45 22.04
C ASP A 142 -10.28 -25.38 21.32
N ARG A 143 -10.96 -24.59 20.47
CA ARG A 143 -10.34 -23.42 19.80
C ARG A 143 -10.85 -22.16 20.47
N SER A 144 -9.94 -21.41 21.09
CA SER A 144 -10.21 -20.08 21.62
C SER A 144 -10.64 -19.13 20.48
N ASN A 145 -11.34 -18.03 20.80
CA ASN A 145 -11.77 -17.04 19.78
C ASN A 145 -10.58 -16.47 18.99
N GLU A 146 -9.40 -16.46 19.60
CA GLU A 146 -8.12 -16.06 19.03
C GLU A 146 -7.63 -17.06 17.97
N ASP A 147 -7.76 -18.38 18.24
CA ASP A 147 -7.42 -19.45 17.29
C ASP A 147 -8.37 -19.46 16.08
N ILE A 148 -9.62 -19.02 16.27
CA ILE A 148 -10.58 -18.89 15.18
C ILE A 148 -10.16 -17.75 14.24
N GLN A 149 -9.76 -16.58 14.78
CA GLN A 149 -9.32 -15.44 13.97
C GLN A 149 -8.02 -15.70 13.22
N ALA A 150 -7.06 -16.42 13.82
CA ALA A 150 -5.81 -16.82 13.16
C ALA A 150 -6.03 -17.66 11.89
N ASN A 151 -7.18 -18.33 11.79
CA ASN A 151 -7.54 -19.25 10.72
C ASN A 151 -8.48 -18.65 9.66
N ILE A 152 -8.73 -17.34 9.74
CA ILE A 152 -9.63 -16.63 8.84
C ILE A 152 -8.85 -15.57 8.04
N ALA A 153 -9.15 -15.49 6.76
CA ALA A 153 -8.78 -14.39 5.90
C ALA A 153 -9.98 -13.45 5.71
N GLU A 154 -9.75 -12.16 5.86
CA GLU A 154 -10.70 -11.09 5.51
C GLU A 154 -10.38 -10.61 4.09
N VAL A 155 -11.33 -10.73 3.17
CA VAL A 155 -11.16 -10.43 1.75
C VAL A 155 -12.03 -9.23 1.39
N TRP A 156 -11.40 -8.12 1.06
CA TRP A 156 -12.09 -6.91 0.61
C TRP A 156 -12.17 -6.89 -0.91
N VAL A 157 -13.37 -6.62 -1.44
CA VAL A 157 -13.64 -6.60 -2.89
C VAL A 157 -13.92 -5.18 -3.34
N TYR A 158 -13.19 -4.73 -4.35
CA TYR A 158 -13.39 -3.44 -5.02
C TYR A 158 -13.76 -3.66 -6.49
N PRO A 159 -14.80 -2.98 -7.00
CA PRO A 159 -15.09 -2.98 -8.42
C PRO A 159 -14.05 -2.14 -9.16
N TYR A 160 -13.60 -2.64 -10.31
CA TYR A 160 -12.74 -1.91 -11.24
C TYR A 160 -13.21 -2.17 -12.67
N GLU A 161 -13.91 -1.20 -13.25
CA GLU A 161 -14.63 -1.36 -14.51
C GLU A 161 -15.56 -2.59 -14.50
N LYS A 162 -15.25 -3.62 -15.29
CA LYS A 162 -15.98 -4.90 -15.35
C LYS A 162 -15.32 -6.02 -14.53
N TYR A 163 -14.26 -5.71 -13.80
CA TYR A 163 -13.45 -6.64 -13.03
C TYR A 163 -13.54 -6.37 -11.52
N PHE A 164 -12.98 -7.28 -10.74
CA PHE A 164 -12.85 -7.13 -9.29
C PHE A 164 -11.38 -7.17 -8.89
N VAL A 165 -11.05 -6.33 -7.91
CA VAL A 165 -9.74 -6.28 -7.24
C VAL A 165 -9.96 -6.73 -5.80
N TYR A 166 -9.09 -7.61 -5.32
CA TYR A 166 -9.21 -8.23 -4.01
C TYR A 166 -8.03 -7.85 -3.12
N TYR A 167 -8.29 -7.38 -1.91
CA TYR A 167 -7.28 -7.29 -0.85
C TYR A 167 -7.53 -8.38 0.17
N ILE A 168 -6.52 -9.22 0.41
CA ILE A 168 -6.63 -10.35 1.34
C ILE A 168 -5.84 -10.00 2.58
N PHE A 169 -6.48 -10.02 3.74
CA PHE A 169 -5.85 -9.80 5.03
C PHE A 169 -5.91 -11.06 5.87
N THR A 170 -4.81 -11.38 6.55
CA THR A 170 -4.75 -12.47 7.51
C THR A 170 -4.47 -11.93 8.90
N PHE A 171 -5.12 -12.49 9.90
CA PHE A 171 -4.88 -12.11 11.28
C PHE A 171 -3.47 -12.50 11.71
N SER A 172 -2.78 -11.54 12.31
CA SER A 172 -1.48 -11.67 12.95
C SER A 172 -1.66 -11.26 14.42
N PRO A 173 -1.65 -12.23 15.36
CA PRO A 173 -1.77 -11.96 16.78
C PRO A 173 -0.76 -10.90 17.27
N PRO A 174 -1.10 -10.12 18.31
CA PRO A 174 -2.30 -10.25 19.15
C PRO A 174 -3.54 -9.51 18.60
N SER A 175 -3.39 -8.58 17.66
CA SER A 175 -4.52 -7.71 17.27
C SER A 175 -4.41 -7.11 15.87
N SER A 176 -3.52 -7.59 15.00
CA SER A 176 -3.23 -6.91 13.72
C SER A 176 -3.68 -7.73 12.52
N TRP A 177 -4.18 -7.07 11.48
CA TRP A 177 -4.46 -7.70 10.19
C TRP A 177 -3.38 -7.29 9.20
N LYS A 178 -2.74 -8.28 8.59
CA LYS A 178 -1.63 -8.07 7.65
C LYS A 178 -2.07 -8.38 6.24
N LEU A 179 -1.62 -7.56 5.29
CA LEU A 179 -1.86 -7.81 3.88
C LEU A 179 -1.15 -9.10 3.47
N ASN A 180 -1.92 -10.07 3.02
CA ASN A 180 -1.41 -11.35 2.57
C ASN A 180 -0.75 -11.16 1.19
N PRO A 181 0.48 -11.67 0.96
CA PRO A 181 1.17 -11.61 -0.33
C PRO A 181 0.35 -12.17 -1.50
N SER A 182 -0.56 -13.11 -1.25
CA SER A 182 -1.50 -13.63 -2.26
C SER A 182 -2.44 -12.56 -2.83
N THR A 183 -2.58 -11.41 -2.17
CA THR A 183 -3.24 -10.20 -2.74
C THR A 183 -2.64 -9.80 -4.08
N PHE A 184 -1.33 -9.93 -4.23
CA PHE A 184 -0.62 -9.54 -5.45
C PHE A 184 -0.61 -10.64 -6.50
N GLN A 185 -1.00 -11.86 -6.14
CA GLN A 185 -1.12 -12.98 -7.04
C GLN A 185 -2.49 -12.93 -7.74
N ASN A 186 -2.50 -13.00 -9.06
CA ASN A 186 -3.72 -12.98 -9.89
C ASN A 186 -4.60 -11.71 -9.75
N ASN A 187 -4.05 -10.62 -9.22
CA ASN A 187 -4.74 -9.33 -9.10
C ASN A 187 -4.16 -8.29 -10.07
N GLN A 188 -4.33 -8.55 -11.36
CA GLN A 188 -3.71 -7.78 -12.44
C GLN A 188 -4.11 -6.29 -12.47
N TYR A 189 -5.25 -5.94 -11.87
CA TYR A 189 -5.78 -4.57 -11.87
C TYR A 189 -5.54 -3.81 -10.57
N LEU A 190 -4.84 -4.42 -9.59
CA LEU A 190 -4.56 -3.80 -8.29
C LEU A 190 -3.91 -2.42 -8.44
N GLN A 191 -2.79 -2.36 -9.17
CA GLN A 191 -2.07 -1.10 -9.38
C GLN A 191 -2.91 -0.08 -10.14
N ALA A 192 -3.72 -0.54 -11.09
CA ALA A 192 -4.57 0.33 -11.89
C ALA A 192 -5.69 0.95 -11.06
N LEU A 193 -6.31 0.18 -10.15
CA LEU A 193 -7.27 0.69 -9.17
C LEU A 193 -6.63 1.72 -8.23
N GLU A 194 -5.46 1.41 -7.69
CA GLU A 194 -4.76 2.31 -6.76
C GLU A 194 -4.41 3.64 -7.43
N ASN A 195 -3.90 3.61 -8.66
CA ASN A 195 -3.60 4.81 -9.43
C ASN A 195 -4.88 5.58 -9.77
N LEU A 196 -5.94 4.88 -10.21
CA LEU A 196 -7.24 5.48 -10.48
C LEU A 196 -7.77 6.24 -9.26
N ASN A 197 -7.69 5.66 -8.06
CA ASN A 197 -8.17 6.31 -6.85
C ASN A 197 -7.29 7.49 -6.42
N LYS A 198 -5.97 7.43 -6.63
CA LYS A 198 -5.10 8.59 -6.46
C LYS A 198 -5.49 9.73 -7.38
N ASP A 199 -5.84 9.43 -8.63
CA ASP A 199 -6.14 10.46 -9.63
C ASP A 199 -7.59 10.99 -9.52
N LEU A 200 -8.56 10.12 -9.23
CA LEU A 200 -9.96 10.52 -9.08
C LEU A 200 -10.25 11.21 -7.75
N THR A 201 -9.75 10.65 -6.64
CA THR A 201 -10.07 11.16 -5.30
C THR A 201 -9.07 12.22 -4.85
N PHE A 202 -7.79 11.99 -5.11
CA PHE A 202 -6.69 12.83 -4.61
C PHE A 202 -5.92 13.52 -5.75
N GLY A 203 -6.57 13.65 -6.91
CA GLY A 203 -6.00 14.22 -8.12
C GLY A 203 -5.66 15.69 -7.98
N ILE A 204 -4.65 16.10 -8.73
CA ILE A 204 -4.16 17.48 -8.79
C ILE A 204 -4.88 18.20 -9.92
N VAL A 205 -5.36 19.41 -9.66
CA VAL A 205 -6.17 20.21 -10.60
C VAL A 205 -5.29 20.76 -11.73
N ASP A 206 -4.16 21.37 -11.38
CA ASP A 206 -3.16 21.88 -12.33
C ASP A 206 -1.79 21.32 -11.94
N LEU A 207 -1.37 20.28 -12.67
CA LEU A 207 -0.14 19.56 -12.35
C LEU A 207 1.12 20.40 -12.60
N GLU A 208 1.12 21.22 -13.64
CA GLU A 208 2.30 21.98 -14.05
C GLU A 208 2.51 23.19 -13.13
N ASP A 209 1.44 23.91 -12.80
CA ASP A 209 1.49 24.97 -11.78
C ASP A 209 1.90 24.41 -10.42
N TYR A 210 1.34 23.26 -10.02
CA TYR A 210 1.69 22.65 -8.74
C TYR A 210 3.17 22.24 -8.66
N LYS A 211 3.71 21.61 -9.71
CA LYS A 211 5.15 21.28 -9.77
C LYS A 211 6.03 22.52 -9.70
N ALA A 212 5.68 23.59 -10.42
CA ALA A 212 6.44 24.84 -10.36
C ALA A 212 6.44 25.44 -8.94
N LYS A 213 5.30 25.40 -8.25
CA LYS A 213 5.20 25.85 -6.85
C LYS A 213 5.98 24.97 -5.89
N LEU A 214 6.03 23.65 -6.11
CA LEU A 214 6.84 22.72 -5.30
C LEU A 214 8.34 23.01 -5.42
N GLU A 215 8.84 23.23 -6.64
CA GLU A 215 10.26 23.56 -6.88
C GLU A 215 10.66 24.90 -6.22
N ALA A 216 9.73 25.84 -6.14
CA ALA A 216 9.94 27.13 -5.49
C ALA A 216 10.00 27.05 -3.95
N LEU A 217 9.66 25.91 -3.34
CA LEU A 217 9.69 25.75 -1.89
C LEU A 217 11.14 25.74 -1.35
N PRO A 218 11.34 26.11 -0.06
CA PRO A 218 12.67 26.05 0.56
C PRO A 218 13.23 24.61 0.69
N HIS A 219 14.22 24.31 -0.14
CA HIS A 219 14.95 23.03 -0.17
C HIS A 219 16.18 23.02 0.75
N LYS A 220 16.53 21.83 1.26
CA LYS A 220 17.81 21.60 1.93
C LYS A 220 18.92 21.85 0.90
N LYS A 221 19.96 22.56 1.34
CA LYS A 221 21.18 22.75 0.54
C LYS A 221 21.98 21.46 0.44
#